data_AF-A0A497DT00-F1
#
_entry.id   AF-A0A497DT00-F1
#
_cell.length_a   1.000
_cell.length_b   1.000
_cell.length_c   1.000
_cell.angle_alpha   90.00
_cell.angle_beta   90.00
_cell.angle_gamma   90.00
#
_symmetry.space_group_name_H-M   'P 1'
#
loop_
_entity.id
_entity.type
_entity.pdbx_description
1 polymer ?
#
loop_
_entity_poly.entity_id
_entity_poly.type
_entity_poly.pdbx_seq_one_letter_code
_entity_poly.pdbx_strand_id
1 'polypeptide(L)'
;GSLLKGDFTSEPRETILYYHGKNNLNAVRKGNWKLVLPHTYRSYNTEPGNDGYGGKRIRTVLERPELYNMMRDPGEQYNVIEYYPEKVSEIMVVVDKAREELGDLNVGIEKGNENREIGKLN
;
A
#
# COMPACT_ATOMS: atom_id res chain seq x y z
N GLY A 1 0.59 10.90 -27.61
CA GLY A 1 0.91 9.61 -26.98
C GLY A 1 2.30 9.19 -27.42
N SER A 2 3.19 8.95 -26.46
CA SER A 2 4.42 8.18 -26.68
C SER A 2 4.90 7.70 -25.32
N LEU A 3 4.45 6.49 -24.96
CA LEU A 3 5.36 5.49 -24.41
C LEU A 3 6.52 5.31 -25.41
N LEU A 4 7.68 4.85 -24.95
CA LEU A 4 8.89 4.52 -25.73
C LEU A 4 10.00 5.60 -25.70
N LYS A 5 10.62 5.80 -24.53
CA LYS A 5 12.07 6.00 -24.45
C LYS A 5 12.63 5.00 -23.44
N GLY A 6 13.25 3.96 -23.99
CA GLY A 6 13.92 2.89 -23.26
C GLY A 6 15.20 3.40 -22.62
N ASP A 7 15.04 3.99 -21.44
CA ASP A 7 16.14 4.30 -20.53
C ASP A 7 15.81 3.61 -19.19
N PHE A 8 16.21 2.33 -19.09
CA PHE A 8 15.94 1.49 -17.91
C PHE A 8 17.05 1.60 -16.85
N THR A 9 18.07 2.44 -17.05
CA THR A 9 19.15 2.64 -16.06
C THR A 9 18.79 3.65 -14.97
N SER A 10 17.60 4.23 -15.06
CA SER A 10 17.00 5.07 -14.04
C SER A 10 15.66 4.43 -13.70
N GLU A 11 15.54 3.63 -12.65
CA GLU A 11 14.24 3.24 -12.08
C GLU A 11 13.81 4.39 -11.17
N PRO A 12 13.15 5.46 -11.65
CA PRO A 12 13.23 6.73 -10.96
C PRO A 12 12.28 6.79 -9.77
N ARG A 13 11.37 5.82 -9.58
CA ARG A 13 10.43 5.71 -8.45
C ARG A 13 9.98 4.25 -8.25
N GLU A 14 10.72 3.47 -7.45
CA GLU A 14 10.39 2.06 -7.15
C GLU A 14 9.17 1.86 -6.23
N THR A 15 8.67 2.92 -5.58
CA THR A 15 7.66 2.80 -4.53
C THR A 15 6.30 3.37 -4.94
N ILE A 16 5.24 2.59 -4.71
CA ILE A 16 3.83 2.97 -4.88
C ILE A 16 3.13 2.93 -3.52
N LEU A 17 2.52 4.04 -3.12
CA LEU A 17 1.70 4.15 -1.89
C LEU A 17 0.23 3.96 -2.24
N TYR A 18 -0.46 3.07 -1.51
CA TYR A 18 -1.87 2.78 -1.70
C TYR A 18 -2.70 3.44 -0.59
N TYR A 19 -3.20 4.63 -0.87
CA TYR A 19 -4.14 5.32 0.00
C TYR A 19 -5.59 5.00 -0.36
N HIS A 20 -6.43 4.88 0.65
CA HIS A 20 -7.87 4.69 0.48
C HIS A 20 -8.67 5.59 1.43
N GLY A 21 -9.90 5.94 1.06
CA GLY A 21 -10.79 6.73 1.90
C GLY A 21 -10.29 8.16 2.14
N LYS A 22 -10.26 8.58 3.41
CA LYS A 22 -9.98 9.96 3.83
C LYS A 22 -8.50 10.24 4.16
N ASN A 23 -7.58 9.36 3.73
CA ASN A 23 -6.12 9.35 4.01
C ASN A 23 -5.67 8.15 4.85
N ASN A 24 -6.16 6.95 4.51
CA ASN A 24 -5.74 5.70 5.14
C ASN A 24 -4.65 5.06 4.27
N LEU A 25 -3.44 4.87 4.80
CA LEU A 25 -2.39 4.15 4.08
C LEU A 25 -2.63 2.65 4.25
N ASN A 26 -3.09 2.00 3.18
CA ASN A 26 -3.49 0.59 3.23
C ASN A 26 -2.37 -0.35 2.80
N ALA A 27 -1.49 0.07 1.89
CA ALA A 27 -0.36 -0.73 1.45
C ALA A 27 0.77 0.12 0.86
N VAL A 28 1.96 -0.45 0.81
CA VAL A 28 3.13 0.10 0.12
C VAL A 28 3.76 -0.99 -0.75
N ARG A 29 3.97 -0.70 -2.02
CA ARG A 29 4.70 -1.59 -2.94
C ARG A 29 6.06 -0.99 -3.24
N LYS A 30 7.12 -1.78 -3.12
CA LYS A 30 8.47 -1.45 -3.55
C LYS A 30 8.98 -2.54 -4.50
N GLY A 31 9.13 -2.20 -5.78
CA GLY A 31 9.47 -3.15 -6.83
C GLY A 31 8.49 -4.34 -6.88
N ASN A 32 9.01 -5.54 -6.59
CA ASN A 32 8.23 -6.79 -6.60
C ASN A 32 7.53 -7.11 -5.26
N TRP A 33 7.74 -6.30 -4.22
CA TRP A 33 7.21 -6.59 -2.90
C TRP A 33 6.10 -5.62 -2.54
N LYS A 34 5.00 -6.13 -2.01
CA LYS A 34 3.88 -5.32 -1.52
C LYS A 34 3.60 -5.66 -0.06
N LEU A 35 3.72 -4.67 0.80
CA LEU A 35 3.36 -4.75 2.21
C LEU A 35 1.96 -4.14 2.37
N VAL A 36 1.01 -4.97 2.78
CA VAL A 36 -0.34 -4.54 3.15
C VAL A 36 -0.34 -4.25 4.65
N LEU A 37 -0.74 -3.03 5.03
CA LEU A 37 -0.78 -2.59 6.42
C LEU A 37 -2.12 -2.96 7.06
N PRO A 38 -2.18 -3.07 8.41
CA PRO A 38 -3.45 -3.28 9.10
C PRO A 38 -4.47 -2.20 8.75
N HIS A 39 -5.58 -2.60 8.12
CA HIS A 39 -6.65 -1.70 7.74
C HIS A 39 -7.96 -2.47 7.59
N THR A 40 -9.07 -1.72 7.57
CA THR A 40 -10.37 -2.31 7.25
C THR A 40 -10.64 -2.20 5.76
N TYR A 41 -10.96 -3.32 5.11
CA TYR A 41 -11.42 -3.35 3.72
C TYR A 41 -12.80 -4.01 3.59
N ARG A 42 -13.43 -3.81 2.43
CA ARG A 42 -14.68 -4.48 2.07
C ARG A 42 -14.32 -5.68 1.20
N SER A 43 -14.47 -6.89 1.73
CA SER A 43 -14.25 -8.09 0.94
C SER A 43 -15.51 -8.42 0.13
N TYR A 44 -15.30 -8.96 -1.07
CA TYR A 44 -16.34 -9.58 -1.89
C TYR A 44 -16.49 -11.08 -1.57
N ASN A 45 -15.92 -11.55 -0.46
CA ASN A 45 -15.88 -12.96 -0.07
C ASN A 45 -17.23 -13.43 0.49
N THR A 46 -18.27 -13.25 -0.32
CA THR A 46 -19.54 -13.95 -0.19
C THR A 46 -19.50 -15.09 -1.20
N GLU A 47 -20.07 -16.25 -0.83
CA GLU A 47 -20.43 -17.25 -1.83
C GLU A 47 -21.21 -16.54 -2.95
N PRO A 48 -20.93 -16.81 -4.24
CA PRO A 48 -21.72 -16.25 -5.32
C PRO A 48 -23.17 -16.68 -5.08
N GLY A 49 -24.01 -15.73 -4.65
CA GLY A 49 -25.43 -15.96 -4.54
C GLY A 49 -25.94 -16.32 -5.92
N ASN A 50 -26.66 -17.43 -6.02
CA ASN A 50 -27.14 -18.05 -7.27
C ASN A 50 -28.05 -17.16 -8.15
N ASP A 51 -28.24 -15.88 -7.80
CA ASP A 51 -29.31 -15.02 -8.31
C ASP A 51 -28.83 -13.67 -8.89
N GLY A 52 -27.54 -13.48 -9.18
CA GLY A 52 -27.07 -12.30 -9.92
C GLY A 52 -27.15 -10.96 -9.18
N TYR A 53 -27.48 -10.96 -7.89
CA TYR A 53 -27.40 -9.78 -7.02
C TYR A 53 -26.05 -9.74 -6.30
N GLY A 54 -25.32 -8.62 -6.44
CA GLY A 54 -24.02 -8.40 -5.81
C GLY A 54 -24.10 -8.61 -4.31
N GLY A 55 -23.41 -9.63 -3.80
CA GLY A 55 -23.56 -10.07 -2.41
C GLY A 55 -23.11 -9.03 -1.38
N LYS A 56 -23.48 -9.28 -0.11
CA LYS A 56 -23.23 -8.37 1.01
C LYS A 56 -21.74 -8.08 1.13
N ARG A 57 -21.37 -6.79 1.11
CA ARG A 57 -19.99 -6.37 1.39
C ARG A 57 -19.68 -6.61 2.86
N ILE A 58 -18.94 -7.66 3.17
CA ILE A 58 -18.50 -7.94 4.54
C ILE A 58 -17.33 -6.98 4.84
N ARG A 59 -17.41 -6.30 5.99
CA ARG A 59 -16.33 -5.46 6.49
C ARG A 59 -15.30 -6.39 7.14
N THR A 60 -14.18 -6.60 6.48
CA THR A 60 -13.07 -7.42 6.98
C THR A 60 -11.99 -6.50 7.55
N VAL A 61 -11.46 -6.84 8.73
CA VAL A 61 -10.35 -6.12 9.36
C VAL A 61 -9.10 -6.97 9.18
N LEU A 62 -8.08 -6.38 8.55
CA LEU A 62 -6.75 -6.95 8.56
C LEU A 62 -6.03 -6.43 9.81
N GLU A 63 -5.76 -7.32 10.77
CA GLU A 63 -5.16 -6.95 12.06
C GLU A 63 -3.63 -6.93 12.04
N ARG A 64 -3.01 -7.72 11.17
CA ARG A 64 -1.55 -7.86 11.05
C ARG A 64 -1.10 -7.49 9.65
N PRO A 65 0.10 -6.92 9.48
CA PRO A 65 0.63 -6.65 8.16
C PRO A 65 0.87 -7.97 7.40
N GLU A 66 0.78 -7.90 6.08
CA GLU A 66 1.01 -9.04 5.18
C GLU A 66 1.96 -8.63 4.06
N LEU A 67 2.88 -9.52 3.70
CA LEU A 67 3.86 -9.26 2.64
C LEU A 67 3.61 -10.20 1.47
N TYR A 68 3.54 -9.65 0.27
CA TYR A 68 3.30 -10.40 -0.97
C TYR A 68 4.41 -10.16 -1.98
N ASN A 69 4.76 -11.21 -2.74
CA ASN A 69 5.70 -11.13 -3.86
C ASN A 69 4.94 -11.06 -5.20
N MET A 70 4.79 -9.85 -5.72
CA MET A 70 4.03 -9.52 -6.94
C MET A 70 4.61 -10.12 -8.23
N MET A 71 5.87 -10.58 -8.25
CA MET A 71 6.46 -11.20 -9.43
C MET A 71 5.98 -12.65 -9.60
N ARG A 72 5.87 -13.38 -8.50
CA ARG A 72 5.47 -14.80 -8.49
C ARG A 72 3.99 -14.99 -8.19
N ASP A 73 3.38 -14.01 -7.53
CA ASP A 73 2.02 -14.06 -7.04
C ASP A 73 1.31 -12.72 -7.27
N PRO A 74 0.91 -12.41 -8.52
CA PRO A 74 0.14 -11.21 -8.82
C PRO A 74 -1.26 -11.24 -8.18
N GLY A 75 -1.71 -12.41 -7.71
CA GLY A 75 -3.01 -12.61 -7.08
C GLY A 75 -3.02 -12.35 -5.56
N GLU A 76 -1.88 -12.02 -4.96
CA GLU A 76 -1.75 -11.80 -3.49
C GLU A 76 -2.28 -13.01 -2.68
N GLN A 77 -1.96 -14.22 -3.13
CA GLN A 77 -2.45 -15.47 -2.57
C GLN A 77 -1.64 -15.96 -1.36
N TYR A 78 -0.35 -15.63 -1.27
CA TYR A 78 0.54 -16.16 -0.22
C TYR A 78 1.20 -15.04 0.58
N ASN A 79 0.79 -14.91 1.85
CA ASN A 79 1.49 -14.07 2.81
C ASN A 79 2.86 -14.70 3.17
N VAL A 80 3.94 -14.01 2.81
CA VAL A 80 5.33 -14.45 3.04
C VAL A 80 6.05 -13.60 4.09
N ILE A 81 5.30 -12.88 4.93
CA ILE A 81 5.86 -11.93 5.90
C ILE A 81 6.84 -12.57 6.89
N GLU A 82 6.57 -13.80 7.34
CA GLU A 82 7.43 -14.52 8.29
C GLU A 82 8.73 -15.01 7.65
N TYR A 83 8.78 -15.13 6.32
CA TYR A 83 9.94 -15.64 5.59
C TYR A 83 10.90 -14.53 5.13
N TYR A 84 10.43 -13.28 5.04
CA TYR A 84 11.23 -12.14 4.53
C TYR A 84 11.14 -10.90 5.44
N PRO A 85 11.49 -11.00 6.74
CA PRO A 85 11.42 -9.87 7.68
C PRO A 85 12.33 -8.69 7.27
N GLU A 86 13.40 -8.94 6.54
CA GLU A 86 14.28 -7.91 5.98
C GLU A 86 13.57 -7.05 4.95
N LYS A 87 12.68 -7.66 4.13
CA LYS A 87 11.88 -6.93 3.14
C LYS A 87 10.75 -6.14 3.78
N VAL A 88 10.16 -6.69 4.84
CA VAL A 88 9.22 -5.92 5.67
C VAL A 88 9.89 -4.68 6.20
N SER A 89 11.07 -4.82 6.81
CA SER A 89 11.82 -3.70 7.38
C SER A 89 12.16 -2.64 6.33
N GLU A 90 12.58 -3.05 5.14
CA GLU A 90 12.89 -2.16 4.02
C GLU A 90 11.67 -1.34 3.56
N ILE A 91 10.49 -1.98 3.48
CA ILE A 91 9.25 -1.32 3.07
C ILE A 91 8.69 -0.45 4.20
N MET A 92 8.85 -0.87 5.45
CA MET A 92 8.42 -0.11 6.63
C MET A 92 9.11 1.25 6.72
N VAL A 93 10.38 1.37 6.32
CA VAL A 93 11.05 2.69 6.21
C VAL A 93 10.28 3.63 5.26
N VAL A 94 9.71 3.09 4.19
CA VAL A 94 8.92 3.88 3.24
C VAL A 94 7.53 4.18 3.79
N VAL A 95 6.94 3.26 4.56
CA VAL A 95 5.69 3.49 5.29
C VAL A 95 5.85 4.64 6.27
N ASP A 96 6.92 4.65 7.06
CA ASP A 96 7.17 5.69 8.06
C ASP A 96 7.39 7.04 7.39
N LYS A 97 8.16 7.08 6.29
CA LYS A 97 8.31 8.29 5.48
C LYS A 97 6.97 8.77 4.91
N ALA A 98 6.14 7.87 4.38
CA ALA A 98 4.82 8.23 3.85
C ALA A 98 3.88 8.77 4.95
N ARG A 99 3.92 8.19 6.14
CA ARG A 99 3.19 8.67 7.32
C ARG A 99 3.65 10.06 7.73
N GLU A 100 4.95 10.30 7.72
CA GLU A 100 5.51 11.61 8.01
C GLU A 100 5.14 12.64 6.93
N GLU A 101 5.17 12.30 5.65
CA GLU A 101 4.93 13.27 4.57
C GLU A 101 3.43 13.51 4.29
N LEU A 102 2.61 12.48 4.35
CA LEU A 102 1.21 12.52 3.91
C LEU A 102 0.21 12.23 5.04
N GLY A 103 0.64 11.59 6.13
CA GLY A 103 -0.24 11.11 7.18
C GLY A 103 -0.79 9.70 6.92
N ASP A 104 -1.45 9.15 7.93
CA ASP A 104 -2.11 7.85 7.90
C ASP A 104 -3.17 7.78 9.00
N LEU A 105 -4.43 7.93 8.60
CA LEU A 105 -5.57 7.86 9.51
C LEU A 105 -5.84 6.45 10.05
N ASN A 106 -5.26 5.38 9.47
CA ASN A 106 -5.37 4.04 10.07
C ASN A 106 -4.70 3.99 11.45
N VAL A 107 -3.72 4.88 11.70
CA VAL A 107 -3.00 5.00 12.97
C VAL A 107 -3.20 6.37 13.64
N GLY A 108 -4.17 7.16 13.18
CA GLY A 108 -4.51 8.46 13.78
C GLY A 108 -3.60 9.63 13.39
N ILE A 109 -2.77 9.51 12.35
CA ILE A 109 -1.92 10.59 11.85
C ILE A 109 -2.71 11.38 10.81
N GLU A 110 -3.35 12.47 11.22
CA GLU A 110 -4.28 13.22 10.36
C GLU A 110 -3.59 14.02 9.25
N LYS A 111 -2.34 14.45 9.46
CA LYS A 111 -1.58 15.26 8.52
C LYS A 111 -0.10 14.88 8.58
N GLY A 112 0.50 14.69 7.42
CA GLY A 112 1.95 14.66 7.33
C GLY A 112 2.57 16.05 7.57
N ASN A 113 3.79 16.05 8.08
CA ASN A 113 4.66 17.18 8.39
C ASN A 113 5.27 17.86 7.14
N GLU A 114 4.86 17.54 5.92
CA GLU A 114 5.15 18.39 4.74
C GLU A 114 4.34 19.72 4.78
N ASN A 115 4.28 20.35 5.94
CA ASN A 115 4.54 21.78 6.00
C ASN A 115 5.98 21.97 5.52
N ARG A 116 6.20 22.04 4.19
CA ARG A 116 7.33 22.84 3.73
C ARG A 116 7.19 24.18 4.42
N GLU A 117 8.15 24.55 5.27
CA GLU A 117 8.39 25.97 5.47
C GLU A 117 8.54 26.56 4.06
N ILE A 118 7.65 27.49 3.68
CA ILE A 118 7.82 28.25 2.44
C ILE A 118 9.25 28.77 2.50
N GLY A 119 10.10 28.28 1.58
CA GLY A 119 11.51 28.63 1.58
C GLY A 119 11.63 30.14 1.69
N LYS A 120 12.24 30.61 2.78
CA LYS A 120 12.63 32.01 2.87
C LYS A 120 13.66 32.23 1.76
N LEU A 121 13.22 32.85 0.67
CA LEU A 121 14.10 33.51 -0.27
C LEU A 121 14.82 34.62 0.52
N ASN A 122 16.09 34.39 0.85
CA ASN A 122 17.02 35.46 1.19
C ASN A 122 17.77 35.87 -0.08
#